data_AF-A0A2T2YCG7-F1
#
_entry.id   AF-A0A2T2YCG7-F1
#
_cell.length_a   1.000
_cell.length_b   1.000
_cell.length_c   1.000
_cell.angle_alpha   90.00
_cell.angle_beta   90.00
_cell.angle_gamma   90.00
#
_symmetry.space_group_name_H-M   'P 1'
#
loop_
_entity.id
_entity.type
_entity.pdbx_description
1 polymer ?
#
loop_
_entity_poly.entity_id
_entity_poly.type
_entity_poly.pdbx_seq_one_letter_code
_entity_poly.pdbx_strand_id
1 'polypeptide(L)'
;MIKLLQYRALFMSILFGLFGNALSKLLVIDEMTWYYTALASLIGLVVNLLVSFLLKGKWTTRMKNIVKIVCVLFFLGLITTVYLHTKFFMEGTFSYSDFNNKVSYYVKGYEYTAQALKFKNENPRITSDEDLVFEGFGGPKKKHLVWTEQSITDNTLKLIASYSLTIIFFVGIISVLLEVLVVHYGRTTMKHTKAVSGQ
;
A
#
# COMPACT_ATOMS: atom_id res chain seq x y z
N MET A 1 -1.57 -30.68 12.66
CA MET A 1 -2.33 -29.68 11.88
C MET A 1 -2.31 -28.30 12.54
N ILE A 2 -2.58 -28.23 13.86
CA ILE A 2 -2.56 -26.98 14.66
C ILE A 2 -1.19 -26.25 14.62
N LYS A 3 -0.07 -26.97 14.74
CA LYS A 3 1.28 -26.35 14.68
C LYS A 3 1.58 -25.64 13.34
N LEU A 4 1.15 -26.21 12.20
CA LEU A 4 1.34 -25.59 10.88
C LEU A 4 0.55 -24.28 10.76
N LEU A 5 -0.68 -24.26 11.28
CA LEU A 5 -1.53 -23.08 11.31
C LEU A 5 -0.92 -21.98 12.20
N GLN A 6 -0.37 -22.36 13.36
CA GLN A 6 0.33 -21.45 14.27
C GLN A 6 1.58 -20.83 13.63
N TYR A 7 2.41 -21.61 12.92
CA TYR A 7 3.57 -21.06 12.21
C TYR A 7 3.18 -20.13 11.06
N ARG A 8 2.08 -20.42 10.34
CA ARG A 8 1.55 -19.52 9.31
C ARG A 8 1.06 -18.21 9.91
N ALA A 9 0.29 -18.27 10.99
CA ALA A 9 -0.21 -17.08 11.67
C ALA A 9 0.95 -16.25 12.22
N LEU A 10 1.92 -16.88 12.88
CA LEU A 10 3.08 -16.21 13.47
C LEU A 10 3.97 -15.57 12.40
N PHE A 11 4.23 -16.26 11.30
CA PHE A 11 5.00 -15.69 10.19
C PHE A 11 4.26 -14.52 9.52
N MET A 12 2.94 -14.64 9.34
CA MET A 12 2.13 -13.52 8.86
C MET A 12 2.16 -12.34 9.82
N SER A 13 2.04 -12.56 11.13
CA SER A 13 2.18 -11.50 12.12
C SER A 13 3.54 -10.81 12.07
N ILE A 14 4.62 -11.56 11.85
CA ILE A 14 5.97 -10.99 11.67
C ILE A 14 6.05 -10.17 10.39
N LEU A 15 5.50 -10.67 9.27
CA LEU A 15 5.47 -9.92 8.01
C LEU A 15 4.63 -8.64 8.11
N PHE A 16 3.44 -8.70 8.71
CA PHE A 16 2.62 -7.51 8.94
C PHE A 16 3.30 -6.56 9.95
N GLY A 17 4.03 -7.07 10.93
CA GLY A 17 4.82 -6.22 11.83
C GLY A 17 5.98 -5.51 11.13
N LEU A 18 6.78 -6.24 10.35
CA LEU A 18 7.95 -5.71 9.65
C LEU A 18 7.57 -4.85 8.45
N PHE A 19 6.75 -5.40 7.56
CA PHE A 19 6.38 -4.76 6.31
C PHE A 19 5.13 -3.90 6.43
N GLY A 20 4.19 -4.19 7.33
CA GLY A 20 3.05 -3.31 7.56
C GLY A 20 3.48 -1.95 8.11
N ASN A 21 4.47 -1.91 9.02
CA ASN A 21 5.04 -0.64 9.47
C ASN A 21 5.78 0.09 8.33
N ALA A 22 6.60 -0.62 7.55
CA ALA A 22 7.30 -0.02 6.40
C ALA A 22 6.33 0.49 5.32
N LEU A 23 5.28 -0.26 4.99
CA LEU A 23 4.22 0.12 4.05
C LEU A 23 3.36 1.26 4.59
N SER A 24 3.09 1.28 5.89
CA SER A 24 2.36 2.39 6.52
C SER A 24 3.16 3.69 6.52
N LYS A 25 4.49 3.60 6.37
CA LYS A 25 5.41 4.74 6.25
C LYS A 25 5.80 5.06 4.81
N LEU A 26 5.38 4.26 3.85
CA LEU A 26 5.61 4.53 2.44
C LEU A 26 4.65 5.66 2.01
N LEU A 27 5.17 6.86 1.76
CA LEU A 27 4.40 8.00 1.26
C LEU A 27 3.19 8.33 2.14
N VAL A 28 3.47 8.60 3.42
CA VAL A 28 2.45 8.92 4.43
C VAL A 28 1.72 10.19 4.05
N ILE A 29 0.40 10.09 3.98
CA ILE A 29 -0.51 11.22 3.95
C ILE A 29 -1.17 11.27 5.32
N ASP A 30 -0.87 12.32 6.10
CA ASP A 30 -1.20 12.34 7.53
C ASP A 30 -2.70 12.16 7.79
N GLU A 31 -3.55 12.79 6.98
CA GLU A 31 -5.02 12.69 7.10
C GLU A 31 -5.59 11.32 6.72
N MET A 32 -4.82 10.46 6.06
CA MET A 32 -5.27 9.13 5.59
C MET A 32 -4.61 7.97 6.34
N THR A 33 -3.72 8.25 7.30
CA THR A 33 -2.91 7.24 8.00
C THR A 33 -3.73 6.09 8.58
N TRP A 34 -4.84 6.39 9.26
CA TRP A 34 -5.72 5.38 9.83
C TRP A 34 -6.40 4.53 8.75
N TYR A 35 -6.92 5.20 7.71
CA TYR A 35 -7.55 4.52 6.57
C TYR A 35 -6.57 3.58 5.87
N TYR A 36 -5.34 4.03 5.61
CA TYR A 36 -4.30 3.23 4.96
C TYR A 36 -3.97 2.00 5.80
N THR A 37 -3.81 2.16 7.12
CA THR A 37 -3.49 1.06 8.02
C THR A 37 -4.62 0.01 8.08
N ALA A 38 -5.86 0.46 8.24
CA ALA A 38 -7.03 -0.43 8.29
C ALA A 38 -7.23 -1.18 6.96
N LEU A 39 -7.11 -0.46 5.84
CA LEU A 39 -7.33 -0.99 4.50
C LEU A 39 -6.21 -1.95 4.10
N ALA A 40 -4.95 -1.65 4.44
CA ALA A 40 -3.82 -2.57 4.26
C ALA A 40 -4.03 -3.90 4.99
N SER A 41 -4.51 -3.84 6.23
CA SER A 41 -4.75 -5.02 7.05
C SER A 41 -5.88 -5.89 6.48
N LEU A 42 -7.00 -5.26 6.08
CA LEU A 42 -8.15 -5.96 5.52
C LEU A 42 -7.82 -6.60 4.16
N ILE A 43 -7.25 -5.82 3.23
CA ILE A 43 -6.83 -6.32 1.91
C ILE A 43 -5.83 -7.45 2.08
N GLY A 44 -4.83 -7.26 2.93
CA GLY A 44 -3.80 -8.25 3.14
C GLY A 44 -4.37 -9.59 3.64
N LEU A 45 -5.34 -9.55 4.56
CA LEU A 45 -6.05 -10.74 5.02
C LEU A 45 -6.80 -11.44 3.87
N VAL A 46 -7.59 -10.69 3.09
CA VAL A 46 -8.39 -11.23 1.98
C VAL A 46 -7.51 -11.86 0.90
N VAL A 47 -6.46 -11.15 0.48
CA VAL A 47 -5.52 -11.63 -0.55
C VAL A 47 -4.81 -12.90 -0.07
N ASN A 48 -4.37 -12.94 1.18
CA ASN A 48 -3.74 -14.12 1.75
C ASN A 48 -4.68 -15.34 1.77
N LEU A 49 -5.92 -15.17 2.24
CA LEU A 49 -6.92 -16.25 2.25
C LEU A 49 -7.20 -16.75 0.84
N LEU A 50 -7.31 -15.84 -0.13
CA LEU A 50 -7.53 -16.18 -1.53
C LEU A 50 -6.36 -16.99 -2.10
N VAL A 51 -5.12 -16.54 -1.90
CA VAL A 51 -3.92 -17.25 -2.35
C VAL A 51 -3.82 -18.64 -1.70
N SER A 52 -4.05 -18.71 -0.38
CA SER A 52 -4.06 -19.98 0.36
C SER A 52 -5.10 -20.95 -0.17
N PHE A 53 -6.29 -20.45 -0.53
CA PHE A 53 -7.35 -21.25 -1.14
C PHE A 53 -6.96 -21.75 -2.53
N LEU A 54 -6.47 -20.86 -3.41
CA LEU A 54 -6.14 -21.18 -4.80
C LEU A 54 -4.97 -22.18 -4.92
N LEU A 55 -4.02 -22.13 -4.00
CA LEU A 55 -2.85 -23.01 -4.01
C LEU A 55 -3.09 -24.34 -3.26
N LYS A 56 -4.29 -24.56 -2.69
CA LYS A 56 -4.66 -25.80 -2.02
C LYS A 56 -5.00 -26.88 -3.06
N GLY A 57 -3.98 -27.51 -3.65
CA GLY A 57 -4.16 -28.51 -4.71
C GLY A 57 -2.99 -29.47 -4.92
N LYS A 58 -3.16 -30.46 -5.82
CA LYS A 58 -2.09 -31.39 -6.19
C LYS A 58 -0.99 -30.65 -6.97
N TRP A 59 0.25 -30.74 -6.47
CA TRP A 59 1.40 -30.05 -7.05
C TRP A 59 1.92 -30.76 -8.31
N THR A 60 1.41 -30.36 -9.48
CA THR A 60 1.88 -30.85 -10.78
C THR A 60 2.97 -29.95 -11.36
N THR A 61 3.76 -30.44 -12.31
CA THR A 61 4.77 -29.63 -13.03
C THR A 61 4.13 -28.43 -13.74
N ARG A 62 2.92 -28.61 -14.27
CA ARG A 62 2.14 -27.51 -14.89
C ARG A 62 1.79 -26.43 -13.86
N MET A 63 1.33 -26.81 -12.66
CA MET A 63 1.03 -25.87 -11.59
C MET A 63 2.27 -25.07 -11.17
N LYS A 64 3.44 -25.71 -11.07
CA LYS A 64 4.71 -25.03 -10.75
C LYS A 64 5.04 -23.93 -11.77
N ASN A 65 4.88 -24.21 -13.07
CA ASN A 65 5.16 -23.22 -14.11
C ASN A 65 4.15 -22.07 -14.08
N ILE A 66 2.86 -22.36 -13.85
CA ILE A 66 1.84 -21.32 -13.69
C ILE A 66 2.17 -20.41 -12.50
N VAL A 67 2.52 -20.99 -11.34
CA VAL A 67 2.89 -20.20 -10.15
C VAL A 67 4.10 -19.30 -10.43
N LYS A 68 5.12 -19.78 -11.16
CA LYS A 68 6.25 -18.93 -11.56
C LYS A 68 5.82 -17.75 -12.42
N ILE A 69 4.96 -17.99 -13.42
CA ILE A 69 4.44 -16.93 -14.29
C ILE A 69 3.64 -15.91 -13.47
N VAL A 70 2.75 -16.38 -12.58
CA VAL A 70 1.98 -15.52 -11.69
C VAL A 70 2.89 -14.69 -10.78
N CYS A 71 3.95 -15.27 -10.21
CA CYS A 71 4.93 -14.51 -9.41
C CYS A 71 5.61 -13.41 -10.22
N VAL A 72 6.03 -13.70 -11.46
CA VAL A 72 6.64 -12.68 -12.34
C VAL A 72 5.65 -11.57 -12.66
N LEU A 73 4.40 -11.91 -12.97
CA LEU A 73 3.34 -10.92 -13.23
C LEU A 73 3.04 -10.06 -11.99
N PHE A 74 2.97 -10.68 -10.81
CA PHE A 74 2.76 -9.96 -9.56
C PHE A 74 3.92 -9.03 -9.23
N PHE A 75 5.15 -9.46 -9.50
CA PHE A 75 6.34 -8.63 -9.30
C PHE A 75 6.36 -7.41 -10.24
N LEU A 76 6.07 -7.61 -11.53
CA LEU A 76 5.96 -6.50 -12.49
C LEU A 76 4.79 -5.56 -12.14
N GLY A 77 3.65 -6.12 -11.73
CA GLY A 77 2.51 -5.36 -11.23
C GLY A 77 2.85 -4.53 -9.99
N LEU A 78 3.62 -5.10 -9.06
CA LEU A 78 4.10 -4.38 -7.86
C LEU A 78 4.97 -3.18 -8.24
N ILE A 79 5.98 -3.38 -9.09
CA ILE A 79 6.87 -2.28 -9.54
C ILE A 79 6.04 -1.17 -10.20
N THR A 80 5.13 -1.56 -11.09
CA THR A 80 4.29 -0.60 -11.83
C THR A 80 3.38 0.19 -10.89
N THR A 81 2.76 -0.48 -9.93
CA THR A 81 1.84 0.18 -8.98
C THR A 81 2.57 1.05 -7.97
N VAL A 82 3.75 0.65 -7.50
CA VAL A 82 4.61 1.50 -6.65
C VAL A 82 5.02 2.78 -7.40
N TYR A 83 5.43 2.65 -8.66
CA TYR A 83 5.77 3.81 -9.48
C TYR A 83 4.56 4.74 -9.68
N LEU A 84 3.41 4.18 -10.07
CA LEU A 84 2.17 4.95 -10.26
C LEU A 84 1.70 5.62 -8.97
N HIS A 85 1.74 4.92 -7.84
CA HIS A 85 1.37 5.46 -6.55
C HIS A 85 2.30 6.60 -6.14
N THR A 86 3.61 6.45 -6.35
CA THR A 86 4.59 7.52 -6.12
C THR A 86 4.30 8.73 -6.98
N LYS A 87 4.00 8.53 -8.26
CA LYS A 87 3.61 9.62 -9.17
C LYS A 87 2.35 10.32 -8.68
N PHE A 88 1.30 9.59 -8.32
CA PHE A 88 0.05 10.18 -7.83
C PHE A 88 0.23 10.87 -6.49
N PHE A 89 1.11 10.37 -5.62
CA PHE A 89 1.47 11.05 -4.38
C PHE A 89 2.13 12.40 -4.67
N MET A 90 3.15 12.43 -5.54
CA MET A 90 3.85 13.68 -5.88
C MET A 90 2.94 14.71 -6.57
N GLU A 91 2.06 14.25 -7.47
CA GLU A 91 1.12 15.13 -8.18
C GLU A 91 -0.10 15.52 -7.32
N GLY A 92 -0.47 14.67 -6.37
CA GLY A 92 -1.73 14.73 -5.64
C GLY A 92 -1.61 15.15 -4.19
N THR A 93 -0.41 15.44 -3.70
CA THR A 93 -0.19 15.95 -2.35
C THR A 93 0.55 17.28 -2.38
N PHE A 94 0.49 18.00 -1.26
CA PHE A 94 1.33 19.15 -0.99
C PHE A 94 1.96 18.99 0.40
N SER A 95 3.16 19.53 0.57
CA SER A 95 3.82 19.51 1.87
C SER A 95 3.40 20.71 2.71
N TYR A 96 3.28 20.52 4.02
CA TYR A 96 2.98 21.59 4.96
C TYR A 96 3.87 21.43 6.18
N SER A 97 4.66 22.46 6.49
CA SER A 97 5.48 22.52 7.69
C SER A 97 4.70 23.21 8.80
N ASP A 98 4.53 22.52 9.93
CA ASP A 98 3.98 23.15 11.13
C ASP A 98 4.99 24.06 11.83
N PHE A 99 4.56 24.74 12.89
CA PHE A 99 5.41 25.62 13.71
C PHE A 99 6.58 24.89 14.41
N ASN A 100 6.56 23.56 14.44
CA ASN A 100 7.62 22.72 15.01
C ASN A 100 8.56 22.15 13.93
N ASN A 101 8.49 22.66 12.69
CA ASN A 101 9.23 22.15 11.52
C ASN A 101 8.92 20.69 11.18
N LYS A 102 7.76 20.17 11.59
CA LYS A 102 7.32 18.84 11.17
C LYS A 102 6.65 18.97 9.80
N VAL A 103 7.29 18.38 8.78
CA VAL A 103 6.72 18.27 7.44
C VAL A 103 5.66 17.18 7.43
N SER A 104 4.44 17.57 7.08
CA SER A 104 3.26 16.72 6.95
C SER A 104 2.74 16.80 5.52
N TYR A 105 2.20 15.71 4.99
CA TYR A 105 1.66 15.69 3.61
C TYR A 105 0.14 15.58 3.61
N TYR A 106 -0.50 16.43 2.80
CA TYR A 106 -1.95 16.52 2.69
C TYR A 106 -2.39 16.38 1.23
N VAL A 107 -3.58 15.84 1.00
CA VAL A 107 -4.14 15.73 -0.35
C VAL A 107 -4.51 17.11 -0.87
N LYS A 108 -4.01 17.45 -2.07
CA LYS A 108 -4.46 18.62 -2.84
C LYS A 108 -5.50 18.23 -3.89
N GLY A 109 -6.29 19.21 -4.31
CA GLY A 109 -7.07 19.09 -5.53
C GLY A 109 -6.26 19.53 -6.74
N TYR A 110 -6.77 19.26 -7.94
CA TYR A 110 -6.17 19.73 -9.20
C TYR A 110 -6.90 20.95 -9.78
N GLU A 111 -8.06 21.32 -9.23
CA GLU A 111 -8.88 22.43 -9.70
C GLU A 111 -9.03 23.46 -8.59
N TYR A 112 -8.60 24.70 -8.86
CA TYR A 112 -8.71 25.79 -7.91
C TYR A 112 -10.15 26.34 -7.83
N THR A 113 -10.53 26.82 -6.64
CA THR A 113 -11.77 27.59 -6.49
C THR A 113 -11.62 28.99 -7.10
N ALA A 114 -12.75 29.65 -7.38
CA ALA A 114 -12.75 31.05 -7.83
C ALA A 114 -12.07 31.99 -6.83
N GLN A 115 -12.19 31.70 -5.52
CA GLN A 115 -11.55 32.48 -4.46
C GLN A 115 -10.03 32.34 -4.50
N ALA A 116 -9.53 31.11 -4.68
CA ALA A 116 -8.10 30.84 -4.78
C ALA A 116 -7.48 31.48 -6.02
N LEU A 117 -8.17 31.43 -7.17
CA LEU A 117 -7.75 32.10 -8.39
C LEU A 117 -7.68 33.61 -8.21
N LYS A 118 -8.69 34.21 -7.57
CA LYS A 118 -8.69 35.65 -7.27
C LYS A 118 -7.50 36.04 -6.38
N PHE A 119 -7.28 35.30 -5.30
CA PHE A 119 -6.16 35.55 -4.40
C PHE A 119 -4.80 35.42 -5.09
N LYS A 120 -4.63 34.42 -5.97
CA LYS A 120 -3.40 34.22 -6.76
C LYS A 120 -3.15 35.36 -7.75
N ASN A 121 -4.21 35.89 -8.36
CA ASN A 121 -4.11 37.05 -9.26
C ASN A 121 -3.74 38.34 -8.50
N GLU A 122 -4.23 38.49 -7.27
CA GLU A 122 -3.92 39.63 -6.40
C GLU A 122 -2.51 39.52 -5.78
N ASN A 123 -1.95 38.30 -5.69
CA ASN A 123 -0.65 38.01 -5.08
C ASN A 123 0.25 37.20 -6.04
N PRO A 124 0.74 37.79 -7.15
CA PRO A 124 1.50 37.08 -8.18
C PRO A 124 2.87 36.54 -7.72
N ARG A 125 3.32 36.90 -6.51
CA ARG A 125 4.54 36.35 -5.90
C ARG A 125 4.35 34.91 -5.40
N ILE A 126 3.11 34.48 -5.17
CA ILE A 126 2.77 33.14 -4.69
C ILE A 126 2.74 32.19 -5.89
N THR A 127 3.79 31.39 -6.03
CA THR A 127 3.95 30.45 -7.15
C THR A 127 3.65 29.01 -6.78
N SER A 128 3.81 28.64 -5.49
CA SER A 128 3.59 27.29 -5.01
C SER A 128 2.19 27.09 -4.39
N ASP A 129 1.69 25.86 -4.46
CA ASP A 129 0.46 25.43 -3.78
C ASP A 129 0.57 25.54 -2.25
N GLU A 130 1.78 25.40 -1.74
CA GLU A 130 2.11 25.34 -0.33
C GLU A 130 2.02 26.74 0.28
N ASP A 131 2.63 27.73 -0.40
CA ASP A 131 2.54 29.14 -0.05
C ASP A 131 1.10 29.64 -0.17
N LEU A 132 0.35 29.19 -1.18
CA LEU A 132 -1.05 29.55 -1.36
C LEU A 132 -1.89 29.13 -0.15
N VAL A 133 -1.73 27.89 0.32
CA VAL A 133 -2.44 27.38 1.50
C VAL A 133 -1.97 28.06 2.79
N PHE A 134 -0.66 28.29 2.94
CA PHE A 134 -0.07 28.85 4.14
C PHE A 134 -0.41 30.34 4.30
N GLU A 135 -0.10 31.15 3.29
CA GLU A 135 -0.25 32.61 3.33
C GLU A 135 -1.69 33.05 3.07
N GLY A 136 -2.40 32.37 2.16
CA GLY A 136 -3.72 32.83 1.70
C GLY A 136 -4.89 32.31 2.53
N PHE A 137 -4.82 31.07 3.00
CA PHE A 137 -5.99 30.37 3.53
C PHE A 137 -5.81 29.83 4.96
N GLY A 138 -4.65 30.05 5.58
CA GLY A 138 -4.44 29.74 7.01
C GLY A 138 -4.30 28.25 7.30
N GLY A 139 -3.76 27.48 6.35
CA GLY A 139 -3.29 26.10 6.58
C GLY A 139 -4.19 24.98 6.04
N PRO A 140 -3.80 23.71 6.26
CA PRO A 140 -4.34 22.55 5.54
C PRO A 140 -5.81 22.26 5.86
N LYS A 141 -6.32 22.66 7.03
CA LYS A 141 -7.75 22.50 7.40
C LYS A 141 -8.69 23.27 6.47
N LYS A 142 -8.18 24.31 5.81
CA LYS A 142 -8.93 25.18 4.90
C LYS A 142 -8.64 24.90 3.42
N LYS A 143 -8.05 23.75 3.10
CA LYS A 143 -7.74 23.35 1.71
C LYS A 143 -8.95 23.33 0.76
N HIS A 144 -10.16 23.15 1.29
CA HIS A 144 -11.42 23.23 0.53
C HIS A 144 -11.75 24.65 0.02
N LEU A 145 -11.10 25.67 0.57
CA LEU A 145 -11.18 27.04 0.04
C LEU A 145 -10.19 27.25 -1.12
N VAL A 146 -9.13 26.43 -1.20
CA VAL A 146 -8.12 26.50 -2.24
C VAL A 146 -8.53 25.70 -3.47
N TRP A 147 -8.93 24.45 -3.26
CA TRP A 147 -9.34 23.54 -4.33
C TRP A 147 -10.81 23.12 -4.19
N THR A 148 -11.42 22.76 -5.32
CA THR A 148 -12.79 22.24 -5.33
C THR A 148 -12.87 20.92 -4.55
N GLU A 149 -13.98 20.72 -3.82
CA GLU A 149 -14.19 19.51 -3.03
C GLU A 149 -14.19 18.24 -3.89
N GLN A 150 -14.75 18.34 -5.11
CA GLN A 150 -14.75 17.26 -6.08
C GLN A 150 -13.32 16.88 -6.49
N SER A 151 -12.46 17.85 -6.83
CA SER A 151 -11.08 17.55 -7.24
C SER A 151 -10.25 16.95 -6.11
N ILE A 152 -10.47 17.38 -4.87
CA ILE A 152 -9.86 16.77 -3.68
C ILE A 152 -10.33 15.32 -3.54
N THR A 153 -11.64 15.08 -3.66
CA THR A 153 -12.24 13.74 -3.50
C THR A 153 -11.74 12.77 -4.57
N ASP A 154 -11.73 13.18 -5.83
CA ASP A 154 -11.26 12.34 -6.95
C ASP A 154 -9.79 11.95 -6.76
N ASN A 155 -8.97 12.90 -6.34
CA ASN A 155 -7.56 12.64 -6.09
C ASN A 155 -7.34 11.77 -4.84
N THR A 156 -8.15 11.96 -3.80
CA THR A 156 -8.19 11.09 -2.60
C THR A 156 -8.50 9.64 -3.00
N LEU A 157 -9.52 9.43 -3.84
CA LEU A 157 -9.88 8.10 -4.33
C LEU A 157 -8.77 7.48 -5.18
N LYS A 158 -8.10 8.28 -6.01
CA LYS A 158 -6.97 7.85 -6.83
C LYS A 158 -5.78 7.38 -5.99
N LEU A 159 -5.48 8.09 -4.91
CA LEU A 159 -4.44 7.73 -3.94
C LEU A 159 -4.80 6.45 -3.19
N ILE A 160 -6.04 6.31 -2.71
CA ILE A 160 -6.53 5.07 -2.07
C ILE A 160 -6.44 3.89 -3.04
N ALA A 161 -6.92 4.04 -4.27
CA ALA A 161 -6.97 2.96 -5.24
C ALA A 161 -5.57 2.47 -5.62
N SER A 162 -4.65 3.40 -5.88
CA SER A 162 -3.26 3.07 -6.20
C SER A 162 -2.54 2.41 -5.01
N TYR A 163 -2.73 2.92 -3.79
CA TYR A 163 -2.21 2.31 -2.56
C TYR A 163 -2.73 0.89 -2.37
N SER A 164 -4.04 0.69 -2.54
CA SER A 164 -4.71 -0.61 -2.44
C SER A 164 -4.12 -1.62 -3.41
N LEU A 165 -3.89 -1.22 -4.66
CA LEU A 165 -3.26 -2.07 -5.67
C LEU A 165 -1.83 -2.45 -5.27
N THR A 166 -1.03 -1.51 -4.76
CA THR A 166 0.31 -1.79 -4.24
C THR A 166 0.27 -2.86 -3.16
N ILE A 167 -0.67 -2.76 -2.21
CA ILE A 167 -0.84 -3.77 -1.15
C ILE A 167 -1.25 -5.12 -1.74
N ILE A 168 -2.20 -5.16 -2.68
CA ILE A 168 -2.66 -6.42 -3.29
C ILE A 168 -1.49 -7.17 -3.93
N PHE A 169 -0.68 -6.49 -4.73
CA PHE A 169 0.47 -7.12 -5.38
C PHE A 169 1.55 -7.51 -4.37
N PHE A 170 1.82 -6.66 -3.39
CA PHE A 170 2.83 -6.93 -2.36
C PHE A 170 2.46 -8.10 -1.46
N VAL A 171 1.25 -8.10 -0.89
CA VAL A 171 0.78 -9.20 -0.04
C VAL A 171 0.57 -10.46 -0.88
N GLY A 172 0.10 -10.30 -2.12
CA GLY A 172 -0.07 -11.40 -3.06
C GLY A 172 1.23 -12.15 -3.32
N ILE A 173 2.30 -11.44 -3.69
CA ILE A 173 3.58 -12.08 -4.00
C ILE A 173 4.16 -12.78 -2.77
N ILE A 174 4.09 -12.13 -1.60
CA ILE A 174 4.55 -12.72 -0.34
C ILE A 174 3.75 -13.97 0.01
N SER A 175 2.42 -13.92 -0.13
CA SER A 175 1.54 -15.05 0.18
C SER A 175 1.82 -16.24 -0.74
N VAL A 176 2.06 -15.99 -2.03
CA VAL A 176 2.40 -17.06 -2.99
C VAL A 176 3.76 -17.68 -2.65
N LEU A 177 4.79 -16.85 -2.43
CA LEU A 177 6.13 -17.31 -2.06
C LEU A 177 6.09 -18.15 -0.77
N LEU A 178 5.29 -17.72 0.19
CA LEU A 178 5.09 -18.43 1.44
C LEU A 178 4.48 -19.81 1.27
N GLU A 179 3.39 -19.89 0.51
CA GLU A 179 2.71 -21.15 0.30
C GLU A 179 3.63 -22.13 -0.44
N VAL A 180 4.40 -21.66 -1.43
CA VAL A 180 5.43 -22.48 -2.10
C VAL A 180 6.46 -22.99 -1.11
N LEU A 181 6.98 -22.12 -0.23
CA LEU A 181 8.00 -22.47 0.75
C LEU A 181 7.48 -23.52 1.76
N VAL A 182 6.27 -23.33 2.28
CA VAL A 182 5.63 -24.27 3.22
C VAL A 182 5.37 -25.63 2.56
N VAL A 183 4.87 -25.65 1.32
CA VAL A 183 4.60 -26.89 0.58
C VAL A 183 5.90 -27.65 0.29
N HIS A 184 6.98 -26.95 -0.03
CA HIS A 184 8.26 -27.59 -0.39
C HIS A 184 9.07 -28.05 0.83
N TYR A 185 9.17 -27.22 1.88
CA TYR A 185 9.96 -27.53 3.08
C TYR A 185 9.22 -28.43 4.09
N GLY A 186 7.90 -28.31 4.20
CA GLY A 186 7.10 -29.17 5.09
C GLY A 186 7.10 -30.64 4.66
N ARG A 187 7.30 -30.92 3.36
CA ARG A 187 7.40 -32.27 2.82
C ARG A 187 8.79 -32.88 2.97
N THR A 188 9.86 -32.10 2.83
CA THR A 188 11.24 -32.58 2.97
C THR A 188 11.60 -32.90 4.42
N THR A 189 11.16 -32.07 5.38
CA THR A 189 11.37 -32.35 6.82
C THR A 189 10.60 -33.59 7.27
N MET A 190 9.32 -33.75 6.93
CA MET A 190 8.57 -34.98 7.26
C MET A 190 9.19 -36.26 6.67
N LYS A 191 9.76 -36.19 5.46
CA LYS A 191 10.47 -37.33 4.86
C LYS A 191 11.73 -37.69 5.66
N HIS A 192 12.49 -36.70 6.10
CA HIS A 192 13.69 -36.93 6.91
C HIS A 192 13.37 -37.46 8.30
N THR A 193 12.33 -36.95 8.98
CA THR A 193 11.96 -37.41 10.32
C THR A 193 11.44 -38.85 10.29
N LYS A 194 10.67 -39.24 9.27
CA LYS A 194 10.23 -40.64 9.09
C LYS A 194 11.37 -41.59 8.73
N ALA A 195 12.39 -41.13 8.01
CA ALA A 195 13.58 -41.93 7.71
C ALA A 195 14.44 -42.18 8.95
N VAL A 196 14.45 -41.24 9.91
CA VAL A 196 15.22 -41.34 11.16
C VAL A 196 14.46 -42.08 12.27
N SER A 197 13.12 -42.04 12.27
CA SER A 197 12.30 -42.78 13.26
C SER A 197 11.91 -44.21 12.84
N GLY A 198 12.43 -44.66 11.69
CA GLY A 198 12.21 -46.02 11.15
C GLY A 198 13.45 -46.91 11.23
N GLN A 199 14.48 -46.46 11.96
CA GLN A 199 15.60 -47.24 12.46
C GLN A 199 15.44 -47.37 13.98
#